data_AF-A0A846ZUA0-F1
#
_entry.id   AF-A0A846ZUA0-F1
#
_cell.length_a   1.000
_cell.length_b   1.000
_cell.length_c   1.000
_cell.angle_alpha   90.00
_cell.angle_beta   90.00
_cell.angle_gamma   90.00
#
_symmetry.space_group_name_H-M   'P 1'
#
loop_
_entity.id
_entity.type
_entity.pdbx_description
1 polymer ?
#
loop_
_entity_poly.entity_id
_entity_poly.type
_entity_poly.pdbx_seq_one_letter_code
_entity_poly.pdbx_strand_id
1 'polypeptide(L)' 'MILLRGNAFLGFEGREDILALIPGDYIRIDRHQKHRVEWTHPDQETVGLAVHYK' A
#
# COMPACT_ATOMS: atom_id res chain seq x y z
N MET A 1 1.37 6.91 -0.07
CA MET A 1 2.18 5.89 0.60
C MET A 1 3.21 5.37 -0.38
N ILE A 2 4.46 5.21 0.06
CA ILE A 2 5.55 4.57 -0.71
C ILE A 2 5.98 3.29 0.01
N LEU A 3 6.30 2.23 -0.74
CA LEU A 3 6.88 1.02 -0.18
C LEU A 3 8.41 1.13 -0.18
N LEU A 4 9.04 0.99 0.98
CA LEU A 4 10.49 1.11 1.14
C LEU A 4 11.20 -0.25 1.11
N ARG A 5 10.50 -1.31 1.54
CA ARG A 5 11.03 -2.68 1.62
C ARG A 5 9.87 -3.68 1.62
N GLY A 6 10.14 -4.88 1.14
CA GLY A 6 9.16 -5.97 1.08
C GLY A 6 8.25 -5.87 -0.12
N ASN A 7 7.12 -6.57 -0.06
CA ASN A 7 6.06 -6.51 -1.08
C ASN A 7 4.72 -6.40 -0.36
N ALA A 8 3.79 -5.65 -0.92
CA ALA A 8 2.46 -5.50 -0.35
C ALA A 8 1.38 -5.55 -1.43
N PHE A 9 0.23 -6.09 -1.06
CA PHE A 9 -1.00 -6.02 -1.84
C PHE A 9 -1.99 -5.11 -1.13
N LEU A 10 -2.48 -4.10 -1.84
CA LEU A 10 -3.36 -3.07 -1.30
C LEU A 10 -4.71 -3.10 -2.03
N GLY A 11 -5.78 -3.31 -1.26
CA GLY A 11 -7.16 -3.22 -1.72
C GLY A 11 -7.77 -1.87 -1.37
N PHE A 12 -8.78 -1.46 -2.15
CA PHE A 12 -9.55 -0.23 -1.94
C PHE A 12 -11.04 -0.53 -1.87
N GLU A 13 -11.78 0.16 -1.01
CA GLU A 13 -13.23 0.00 -0.93
C GLU A 13 -13.89 0.41 -2.26
N GLY A 14 -14.77 -0.46 -2.79
CA GLY A 14 -15.46 -0.25 -4.07
C GLY A 14 -14.62 -0.57 -5.31
N ARG A 15 -13.45 -1.18 -5.14
CA ARG A 15 -12.58 -1.66 -6.22
C ARG A 15 -12.39 -3.17 -6.10
N GLU A 16 -12.52 -3.87 -7.23
CA GLU A 16 -12.22 -5.32 -7.29
C GLU A 16 -10.73 -5.58 -7.51
N ASP A 17 -10.00 -4.59 -8.04
CA ASP A 17 -8.57 -4.68 -8.27
C ASP A 17 -7.77 -4.54 -6.97
N ILE A 18 -6.76 -5.40 -6.85
CA ILE A 18 -5.74 -5.35 -5.81
C ILE A 18 -4.46 -4.79 -6.43
N LEU A 19 -3.91 -3.75 -5.82
CA LEU A 19 -2.66 -3.13 -6.25
C LEU A 19 -1.46 -3.86 -5.64
N ALA A 20 -0.59 -4.37 -6.52
CA ALA A 20 0.71 -4.88 -6.13
C ALA A 20 1.73 -3.75 -6.01
N LEU A 21 2.46 -3.73 -4.90
CA LEU A 21 3.52 -2.75 -4.63
C LEU A 21 4.84 -3.48 -4.38
N ILE A 22 5.88 -3.03 -5.07
CA ILE A 22 7.28 -3.39 -4.83
C ILE A 22 8.05 -2.19 -4.24
N PRO A 23 9.27 -2.37 -3.70
CA PRO A 23 10.04 -1.26 -3.16
C PRO A 23 10.28 -0.17 -4.21
N GLY A 24 10.00 1.08 -3.84
CA GLY A 24 10.03 2.24 -4.72
C GLY A 24 8.66 2.64 -5.27
N ASP A 25 7.71 1.71 -5.34
CA ASP A 25 6.35 2.03 -5.78
C ASP A 25 5.67 2.94 -4.76
N TYR A 26 4.95 3.93 -5.28
CA TYR A 26 4.13 4.80 -4.46
C TYR A 26 2.73 4.96 -5.05
N ILE A 27 1.78 5.14 -4.16
CA ILE A 27 0.41 5.44 -4.48
C ILE A 27 -0.06 6.65 -3.71
N ARG A 28 -0.83 7.51 -4.38
CA ARG A 28 -1.60 8.56 -3.74
C ARG A 28 -2.91 7.95 -3.26
N ILE A 29 -3.18 8.08 -1.96
CA ILE A 29 -4.45 7.68 -1.37
C ILE A 29 -5.20 8.97 -1.08
N ASP A 30 -6.32 9.15 -1.75
CA ASP A 30 -7.10 10.37 -1.61
C ASP A 30 -7.81 10.44 -0.25
N ARG A 31 -8.25 11.64 0.12
CA ARG A 31 -8.96 11.84 1.40
C ARG A 31 -10.20 10.97 1.45
N HIS A 32 -10.43 10.36 2.61
CA HIS A 32 -11.55 9.45 2.88
C HIS A 32 -11.58 8.20 1.98
N GLN A 33 -10.51 7.91 1.24
CA GLN A 33 -10.39 6.68 0.48
C GLN A 33 -9.97 5.55 1.42
N LYS A 34 -10.92 4.67 1.74
CA LYS A 34 -10.64 3.49 2.55
C LYS A 34 -9.81 2.50 1.73
N HIS A 35 -8.74 2.03 2.36
CA HIS A 35 -7.82 1.07 1.81
C HIS A 35 -7.43 0.06 2.89
N ARG A 36 -7.05 -1.14 2.48
CA ARG A 36 -6.61 -2.21 3.37
C ARG A 36 -5.40 -2.89 2.76
N VAL A 37 -4.42 -3.21 3.60
CA VAL A 37 -3.33 -4.11 3.23
C VAL A 37 -3.89 -5.53 3.26
N GLU A 38 -4.05 -6.14 2.09
CA GLU A 38 -4.57 -7.50 1.94
C GLU A 38 -3.50 -8.54 2.29
N TRP A 39 -2.24 -8.22 1.96
CA TRP A 39 -1.13 -9.13 2.17
C TRP A 39 0.21 -8.38 2.22
N THR A 40 1.16 -8.97 2.95
CA THR A 40 2.58 -8.59 2.96
C THR A 40 3.43 -9.84 2.86
N HIS A 41 4.67 -9.70 2.38
CA HIS A 41 5.57 -10.84 2.23
C HIS A 41 5.80 -11.58 3.58
N PRO A 42 5.66 -12.92 3.63
CA PRO A 42 5.73 -13.67 4.90
C PRO A 42 7.14 -13.76 5.47
N ASP A 43 8.15 -13.90 4.60
CA ASP A 43 9.54 -14.15 5.02
C ASP A 43 10.43 -12.90 5.08
N GLN A 44 9.89 -11.72 4.78
CA GLN A 44 10.65 -10.47 4.86
C GLN A 44 9.77 -9.35 5.42
N GLU A 45 10.37 -8.46 6.20
CA GLU A 45 9.67 -7.28 6.69
C GLU A 45 9.21 -6.38 5.54
N THR A 46 7.98 -5.93 5.65
CA THR A 46 7.38 -4.98 4.72
C THR A 46 7.25 -3.62 5.41
N VAL A 47 7.92 -2.61 4.85
CA VAL A 47 7.98 -1.26 5.44
C VAL A 47 7.39 -0.25 4.45
N GLY A 48 6.30 0.39 4.86
CA GLY A 48 5.66 1.46 4.11
C GLY A 48 5.78 2.80 4.82
N LEU A 49 5.97 3.88 4.06
CA LEU A 49 5.93 5.25 4.57
C LEU A 49 4.72 5.99 3.99
N ALA A 50 3.83 6.43 4.88
CA ALA A 50 2.71 7.29 4.54
C ALA A 50 2.97 8.71 5.04
N VAL A 51 3.00 9.67 4.11
CA VAL A 51 3.07 11.10 4.44
C VAL A 51 1.68 11.67 4.31
N HIS A 52 1.14 12.16 5.43
CA HIS A 52 -0.12 12.89 5.45
C HIS A 52 0.18 14.40 5.49
N TYR A 53 -0.26 15.12 4.46
CA TYR A 53 -0.12 16.56 4.34
C TYR A 53 -1.50 17.20 4.13
N LYS A 54 -1.59 18.50 4.43
CA LYS A 54 -2.83 19.27 4.33
C LYS A 54 -3.09 19.75 2.91
#